data_AF-A0A166A9F0-F1
#
_entry.id   AF-A0A166A9F0-F1
#
_cell.length_a   1.000
_cell.length_b   1.000
_cell.length_c   1.000
_cell.angle_alpha   90.00
_cell.angle_beta   90.00
_cell.angle_gamma   90.00
#
_symmetry.space_group_name_H-M   'P 1'
#
loop_
_entity.id
_entity.type
_entity.pdbx_description
1 polymer ?
#
loop_
_entity_poly.entity_id
_entity_poly.type
_entity_poly.pdbx_seq_one_letter_code
_entity_poly.pdbx_strand_id
1 'polypeptide(L)'
;MLDAEQTEEEAIVQERLASWSIQRLKSEGYCLSDMSAFWLEETRFESSVAAFSLGPGVALPHHRFENGTQVMVSHLDPLKEPTRRGRVLRTTTSQVQVSFEEKFDLNEGNGKWRLDVGRSDVVYDRMRAAMSALSHDPAVQEAASVADDREIILRGTALRDVLLRAFRPGAVYGDGDIEFEESVTADDALFHVDEDHVPAPHAPAGLQNPDDDTYVPHSTLDHAGHFLGTSEGAFAEDMRIMSWARRFSRPDPLRVESDPELAGLNKTQVRAIATMIAQRASLVQGPPGTGKTKTIIEAIRLLKREFDVAVPILVCTYTNVAVDNLVEGFVACGLNPVRVGSEGSIKDSLQEHSLLAKLERHPSREEFEKLAADKDKVIKRLETLEDELKKLRSQSTSARKAAYIANISEAIVKVERHLSALQAKVAGLKGKMTKDVLNEADVVCAWLSHSLHRRSCMLSCRYARLA
;
A
#
# COMPACT_ATOMS: atom_id res chain seq x y z
N MET A 1 -18.77 -7.06 -7.55
CA MET A 1 -18.87 -6.68 -6.11
C MET A 1 -18.04 -5.44 -5.83
N LEU A 2 -16.72 -5.47 -6.01
CA LEU A 2 -15.85 -4.30 -5.75
C LEU A 2 -16.28 -3.02 -6.50
N ASP A 3 -16.62 -3.14 -7.80
CA ASP A 3 -17.10 -1.99 -8.59
C ASP A 3 -18.48 -1.51 -8.11
N ALA A 4 -19.33 -2.41 -7.60
CA ALA A 4 -20.63 -2.04 -7.05
C ALA A 4 -20.46 -1.27 -5.74
N GLU A 5 -19.59 -1.72 -4.84
CA GLU A 5 -19.25 -0.99 -3.60
C GLU A 5 -18.68 0.39 -3.91
N GLN A 6 -17.75 0.50 -4.87
CA GLN A 6 -17.20 1.79 -5.26
C GLN A 6 -18.27 2.70 -5.86
N THR A 7 -19.10 2.19 -6.76
CA THR A 7 -20.18 2.97 -7.38
C THR A 7 -21.16 3.48 -6.33
N GLU A 8 -21.50 2.66 -5.33
CA GLU A 8 -22.35 3.06 -4.22
C GLU A 8 -21.69 4.15 -3.35
N GLU A 9 -20.40 4.02 -3.02
CA GLU A 9 -19.67 5.05 -2.28
C GLU A 9 -19.58 6.37 -3.06
N GLU A 10 -19.33 6.31 -4.37
CA GLU A 10 -19.29 7.48 -5.25
C GLU A 10 -20.66 8.13 -5.38
N ALA A 11 -21.73 7.33 -5.51
CA ALA A 11 -23.10 7.81 -5.56
C ALA A 11 -23.48 8.58 -4.28
N ILE A 12 -23.06 8.12 -3.11
CA ILE A 12 -23.29 8.84 -1.84
C ILE A 12 -22.62 10.22 -1.86
N VAL A 13 -21.41 10.35 -2.41
CA VAL A 13 -20.72 11.64 -2.51
C VAL A 13 -21.39 12.54 -3.55
N GLN A 14 -21.73 12.00 -4.72
CA GLN A 14 -22.41 12.74 -5.78
C GLN A 14 -23.79 13.22 -5.35
N GLU A 15 -24.61 12.35 -4.74
CA GLU A 15 -25.93 12.70 -4.23
C GLU A 15 -25.83 13.81 -3.19
N ARG A 16 -24.86 13.72 -2.27
CA ARG A 16 -24.62 14.77 -1.27
C ARG A 16 -24.27 16.10 -1.93
N LEU A 17 -23.37 16.10 -2.90
CA LEU A 17 -22.97 17.31 -3.62
C LEU A 17 -24.10 17.91 -4.46
N ALA A 18 -24.98 17.07 -5.01
CA ALA A 18 -26.10 17.50 -5.84
C ALA A 18 -27.31 17.99 -5.02
N SER A 19 -27.62 17.33 -3.91
CA SER A 19 -28.85 17.57 -3.13
C SER A 19 -28.68 18.58 -1.98
N TRP A 20 -27.47 18.74 -1.43
CA TRP A 20 -27.25 19.64 -0.30
C TRP A 20 -26.82 21.02 -0.75
N SER A 21 -27.37 22.06 -0.10
CA SER A 21 -26.89 23.42 -0.30
C SER A 21 -25.47 23.59 0.22
N ILE A 22 -24.73 24.54 -0.35
CA ILE A 22 -23.36 24.84 0.09
C ILE A 22 -23.28 25.22 1.58
N GLN A 23 -24.31 25.90 2.11
CA GLN A 23 -24.38 26.25 3.53
C GLN A 23 -24.50 25.00 4.41
N ARG A 24 -25.31 24.01 3.98
CA ARG A 24 -25.43 22.74 4.69
C ARG A 24 -24.14 21.93 4.64
N LEU A 25 -23.47 21.87 3.48
CA LEU A 25 -22.18 21.20 3.34
C LEU A 25 -21.12 21.80 4.29
N LYS A 26 -21.10 23.13 4.42
CA LYS A 26 -20.22 23.84 5.35
C LYS A 26 -20.56 23.56 6.81
N SER A 27 -21.83 23.68 7.21
CA SER A 27 -22.23 23.46 8.60
C SER A 27 -21.98 22.03 9.08
N GLU A 28 -22.11 21.06 8.19
CA GLU A 28 -21.86 19.64 8.45
C GLU A 28 -20.38 19.25 8.32
N GLY A 29 -19.52 20.21 7.93
CA GLY A 29 -18.07 20.05 7.85
C GLY A 29 -17.56 19.29 6.62
N TYR A 30 -18.38 19.11 5.58
CA TYR A 30 -17.99 18.45 4.33
C TYR A 30 -17.37 19.38 3.29
N CYS A 31 -17.52 20.70 3.47
CA CYS A 31 -17.02 21.69 2.55
C CYS A 31 -16.34 22.87 3.28
N LEU A 32 -15.20 23.30 2.76
CA LEU A 32 -14.60 24.60 3.03
C LEU A 32 -14.54 25.37 1.70
N SER A 33 -14.92 26.65 1.68
CA SER A 33 -14.82 27.49 0.48
C SER A 33 -14.11 28.79 0.77
N ASP A 34 -13.79 29.53 -0.29
CA ASP A 34 -13.07 30.81 -0.21
C ASP A 34 -11.68 30.65 0.43
N MET A 35 -11.09 29.47 0.25
CA MET A 35 -9.78 29.13 0.81
C MET A 35 -8.68 29.69 -0.09
N SER A 36 -7.73 30.41 0.48
CA SER A 36 -6.46 30.73 -0.17
C SER A 36 -5.49 29.58 -0.01
N ALA A 37 -4.64 29.36 -1.01
CA ALA A 37 -3.71 28.25 -1.05
C ALA A 37 -2.29 28.70 -1.39
N PHE A 38 -1.29 28.05 -0.81
CA PHE A 38 0.11 28.21 -1.21
C PHE A 38 0.86 26.89 -1.06
N TRP A 39 1.88 26.68 -1.90
CA TRP A 39 2.77 25.53 -1.79
C TRP A 39 3.76 25.73 -0.64
N LEU A 40 3.96 24.69 0.18
CA LEU A 40 4.99 24.68 1.21
C LEU A 40 6.37 24.41 0.58
N GLU A 41 7.40 25.09 1.09
CA GLU A 41 8.79 24.94 0.61
C GLU A 41 9.47 23.69 1.18
N GLU A 42 9.18 23.32 2.44
CA GLU A 42 9.70 22.13 3.09
C GLU A 42 8.78 20.92 2.85
N THR A 43 8.97 20.22 1.74
CA THR A 43 8.33 18.92 1.53
C THR A 43 9.30 17.80 1.93
N ARG A 44 9.02 17.18 3.09
CA ARG A 44 9.64 15.88 3.41
C ARG A 44 9.20 14.88 2.36
N PHE A 45 10.16 14.05 1.94
CA PHE A 45 10.07 13.07 0.85
C PHE A 45 8.63 12.70 0.41
N GLU A 46 8.30 13.00 -0.86
CA GLU A 46 7.21 12.37 -1.66
C GLU A 46 5.85 13.06 -1.87
N SER A 47 5.62 14.33 -1.54
CA SER A 47 4.39 14.99 -2.03
C SER A 47 4.50 16.48 -2.19
N SER A 48 3.85 17.01 -3.23
CA SER A 48 3.63 18.45 -3.32
C SER A 48 2.55 18.81 -2.31
N VAL A 49 2.90 19.60 -1.29
CA VAL A 49 1.96 19.93 -0.19
C VAL A 49 1.51 21.38 -0.34
N ALA A 50 0.20 21.57 -0.49
CA ALA A 50 -0.42 22.89 -0.45
C ALA A 50 -1.13 23.10 0.88
N ALA A 51 -0.93 24.27 1.49
CA ALA A 51 -1.63 24.70 2.67
C ALA A 51 -2.82 25.58 2.27
N PHE A 52 -4.02 25.17 2.66
CA PHE A 52 -5.27 25.90 2.43
C PHE A 52 -5.72 26.57 3.73
N SER A 53 -6.07 27.86 3.66
CA SER A 53 -6.53 28.65 4.80
C SER A 53 -7.57 29.70 4.41
N LEU A 54 -8.36 30.20 5.38
CA LEU A 54 -9.28 31.34 5.18
C LEU A 54 -8.57 32.70 5.27
N GLY A 55 -7.25 32.70 5.41
CA GLY A 55 -6.42 33.87 5.63
C GLY A 55 -5.54 33.73 6.88
N PRO A 56 -4.58 34.65 7.07
CA PRO A 56 -3.62 34.59 8.16
C PRO A 56 -4.32 34.65 9.54
N GLY A 57 -4.12 33.63 10.36
CA GLY A 57 -4.65 33.57 11.74
C GLY A 57 -6.16 33.34 11.86
N VAL A 58 -6.88 33.13 10.75
CA VAL A 58 -8.31 32.84 10.78
C VAL A 58 -8.50 31.37 11.10
N ALA A 59 -9.23 31.08 12.18
CA ALA A 59 -9.55 29.72 12.57
C ALA A 59 -10.51 29.08 11.55
N LEU A 60 -10.26 27.82 11.21
CA LEU A 60 -11.16 27.05 10.37
C LEU A 60 -12.42 26.70 11.16
N PRO A 61 -13.60 26.75 10.51
CA PRO A 61 -14.83 26.23 11.12
C PRO A 61 -14.72 24.71 11.32
N HIS A 62 -15.65 24.15 12.10
CA HIS A 62 -15.74 22.70 12.29
C HIS A 62 -15.78 21.97 10.93
N HIS A 63 -14.96 20.93 10.78
CA HIS A 63 -14.81 20.22 9.52
C HIS A 63 -14.40 18.76 9.70
N ARG A 64 -14.58 17.96 8.64
CA ARG A 64 -14.25 16.52 8.58
C ARG A 64 -12.96 16.21 7.81
N PHE A 65 -12.15 17.24 7.53
CA PHE A 65 -10.80 17.07 6.96
C PHE A 65 -9.85 16.56 8.05
N GLU A 66 -9.83 15.25 8.24
CA GLU A 66 -8.91 14.56 9.15
C GLU A 66 -7.69 14.04 8.38
N ASN A 67 -6.63 13.67 9.09
CA ASN A 67 -5.43 13.12 8.45
C ASN A 67 -5.79 11.86 7.66
N GLY A 68 -5.42 11.84 6.38
CA GLY A 68 -5.70 10.75 5.46
C GLY A 68 -7.01 10.89 4.67
N THR A 69 -7.89 11.83 5.04
CA THR A 69 -9.12 12.14 4.29
C THR A 69 -8.78 12.53 2.85
N GLN A 70 -9.52 12.00 1.89
CA GLN A 70 -9.41 12.43 0.50
C GLN A 70 -10.19 13.72 0.29
N VAL A 71 -9.64 14.59 -0.53
CA VAL A 71 -10.16 15.93 -0.78
C VAL A 71 -10.27 16.13 -2.27
N MET A 72 -11.41 16.64 -2.71
CA MET A 72 -11.58 17.21 -4.03
C MET A 72 -11.42 18.72 -3.92
N VAL A 73 -10.55 19.27 -4.75
CA VAL A 73 -10.26 20.70 -4.80
C VAL A 73 -10.77 21.25 -6.11
N SER A 74 -11.59 22.29 -6.03
CA SER A 74 -12.28 22.94 -7.14
C SER A 74 -12.38 24.45 -6.86
N HIS A 75 -12.84 25.26 -7.80
CA HIS A 75 -13.06 26.70 -7.55
C HIS A 75 -14.46 27.01 -7.01
N LEU A 76 -15.49 26.36 -7.55
CA LEU A 76 -16.89 26.64 -7.26
C LEU A 76 -17.73 25.38 -7.05
N ASP A 77 -17.76 24.49 -8.04
CA ASP A 77 -18.69 23.36 -8.08
C ASP A 77 -17.99 22.10 -8.61
N PRO A 78 -17.65 21.13 -7.73
CA PRO A 78 -16.91 19.93 -8.11
C PRO A 78 -17.67 19.01 -9.08
N LEU A 79 -18.97 19.22 -9.30
CA LEU A 79 -19.75 18.44 -10.27
C LEU A 79 -19.74 19.05 -11.69
N LYS A 80 -19.33 20.31 -11.84
CA LYS A 80 -19.38 21.04 -13.12
C LYS A 80 -18.02 21.41 -13.68
N GLU A 81 -16.96 21.21 -12.90
CA GLU A 81 -15.60 21.58 -13.26
C GLU A 81 -14.62 20.46 -12.91
N PRO A 82 -13.45 20.39 -13.56
CA PRO A 82 -12.44 19.41 -13.22
C PRO A 82 -11.93 19.63 -11.79
N THR A 83 -11.82 18.55 -11.02
CA THR A 83 -11.34 18.59 -9.63
C THR A 83 -9.93 18.04 -9.52
N ARG A 84 -9.11 18.66 -8.66
CA ARG A 84 -7.82 18.12 -8.25
C ARG A 84 -8.04 17.26 -7.01
N ARG A 85 -7.63 15.99 -7.07
CA ARG A 85 -7.73 15.07 -5.93
C ARG A 85 -6.44 15.10 -5.13
N GLY A 86 -6.56 15.23 -3.81
CA GLY A 86 -5.43 15.22 -2.89
C GLY A 86 -5.81 14.58 -1.57
N ARG A 87 -4.82 14.35 -0.72
CA ARG A 87 -5.00 13.75 0.59
C ARG A 87 -4.62 14.71 1.69
N VAL A 88 -5.44 14.87 2.72
CA VAL A 88 -5.07 15.64 3.91
C VAL A 88 -3.89 14.96 4.59
N LEU A 89 -2.77 15.66 4.71
CA LEU A 89 -1.63 15.20 5.50
C LEU A 89 -1.79 15.60 6.97
N ARG A 90 -2.20 16.86 7.17
CA ARG A 90 -2.28 17.48 8.48
C ARG A 90 -3.35 18.55 8.49
N THR A 91 -4.07 18.65 9.60
CA THR A 91 -4.88 19.82 9.91
C THR A 91 -4.39 20.53 11.17
N THR A 92 -4.54 21.84 11.16
CA THR A 92 -4.29 22.73 12.28
C THR A 92 -5.54 23.57 12.52
N THR A 93 -5.53 24.41 13.55
CA THR A 93 -6.67 25.30 13.83
C THR A 93 -6.97 26.30 12.72
N SER A 94 -6.00 26.61 11.83
CA SER A 94 -6.14 27.62 10.78
C SER A 94 -5.82 27.13 9.37
N GLN A 95 -5.36 25.89 9.20
CA GLN A 95 -4.93 25.36 7.90
C GLN A 95 -5.25 23.88 7.71
N VAL A 96 -5.59 23.53 6.47
CA VAL A 96 -5.61 22.15 5.97
C VAL A 96 -4.44 21.98 5.00
N GLN A 97 -3.51 21.08 5.32
CA GLN A 97 -2.39 20.74 4.45
C GLN A 97 -2.71 19.50 3.63
N VAL A 98 -2.72 19.64 2.31
CA VAL A 98 -3.13 18.59 1.37
C VAL A 98 -1.97 18.23 0.45
N SER A 99 -1.65 16.94 0.37
CA SER A 99 -0.70 16.38 -0.59
C SER A 99 -1.36 16.09 -1.93
N PHE A 100 -0.67 16.47 -3.00
CA PHE A 100 -1.02 16.13 -4.38
C PHE A 100 0.13 15.36 -5.04
N GLU A 101 -0.23 14.55 -6.04
CA GLU A 101 0.73 13.82 -6.87
C GLU A 101 1.64 14.78 -7.65
N GLU A 102 1.04 15.85 -8.20
CA GLU A 102 1.75 16.86 -8.99
C GLU A 102 1.37 18.28 -8.54
N LYS A 103 2.29 19.24 -8.70
CA LYS A 103 1.98 20.66 -8.52
C LYS A 103 1.07 21.13 -9.66
N PHE A 104 0.20 22.07 -9.33
CA PHE A 104 -0.62 22.82 -10.28
C PHE A 104 -0.60 24.29 -9.89
N ASP A 105 -1.06 25.15 -10.80
CA ASP A 105 -1.10 26.59 -10.55
C ASP A 105 -2.18 26.92 -9.53
N LEU A 106 -1.77 27.27 -8.31
CA LEU A 106 -2.69 27.69 -7.23
C LEU A 106 -3.27 29.08 -7.47
N ASN A 107 -2.72 29.84 -8.42
CA ASN A 107 -3.21 31.16 -8.82
C ASN A 107 -4.20 31.09 -9.99
N GLU A 108 -4.53 29.89 -10.48
CA GLU A 108 -5.57 29.71 -11.49
C GLU A 108 -6.91 30.30 -11.00
N GLY A 109 -7.66 30.92 -11.92
CA GLY A 109 -8.93 31.57 -11.59
C GLY A 109 -8.78 32.83 -10.73
N ASN A 110 -9.49 32.88 -9.60
CA ASN A 110 -9.51 34.01 -8.66
C ASN A 110 -8.64 33.80 -7.40
N GLY A 111 -7.82 32.74 -7.38
CA GLY A 111 -7.00 32.36 -6.22
C GLY A 111 -7.81 31.90 -5.00
N LYS A 112 -9.11 31.63 -5.17
CA LYS A 112 -9.98 31.03 -4.16
C LYS A 112 -10.31 29.60 -4.53
N TRP A 113 -10.23 28.74 -3.54
CA TRP A 113 -10.45 27.33 -3.66
C TRP A 113 -11.58 26.87 -2.74
N ARG A 114 -12.26 25.82 -3.21
CA ARG A 114 -13.25 25.04 -2.49
C ARG A 114 -12.68 23.64 -2.30
N LEU A 115 -12.78 23.14 -1.07
CA LEU A 115 -12.39 21.80 -0.68
C LEU A 115 -13.66 21.05 -0.30
N ASP A 116 -13.88 19.89 -0.90
CA ASP A 116 -14.95 18.97 -0.54
C ASP A 116 -14.34 17.63 -0.10
N VAL A 117 -14.92 17.02 0.94
CA VAL A 117 -14.52 15.69 1.39
C VAL A 117 -14.89 14.67 0.30
N GLY A 118 -13.87 14.02 -0.25
CA GLY A 118 -13.99 12.94 -1.23
C GLY A 118 -13.89 11.54 -0.61
N ARG A 119 -13.94 10.53 -1.49
CA ARG A 119 -13.66 9.12 -1.18
C ARG A 119 -12.39 8.67 -1.91
N SER A 120 -11.80 7.57 -1.46
CA SER A 120 -10.49 7.12 -1.93
C SER A 120 -10.58 5.96 -2.90
N ASP A 121 -10.50 6.27 -4.20
CA ASP A 121 -10.47 5.25 -5.27
C ASP A 121 -9.19 4.40 -5.21
N VAL A 122 -8.13 4.94 -4.59
CA VAL A 122 -6.82 4.29 -4.46
C VAL A 122 -6.91 2.90 -3.78
N VAL A 123 -7.86 2.69 -2.87
CA VAL A 123 -8.04 1.39 -2.22
C VAL A 123 -8.63 0.38 -3.21
N TYR A 124 -9.68 0.78 -3.92
CA TYR A 124 -10.34 -0.02 -4.96
C TYR A 124 -9.39 -0.36 -6.10
N ASP A 125 -8.62 0.61 -6.58
CA ASP A 125 -7.63 0.40 -7.65
C ASP A 125 -6.56 -0.62 -7.25
N ARG A 126 -6.14 -0.63 -5.98
CA ARG A 126 -5.19 -1.62 -5.47
C ARG A 126 -5.79 -2.98 -5.28
N MET A 127 -7.03 -3.05 -4.79
CA MET A 127 -7.75 -4.31 -4.70
C MET A 127 -7.92 -4.92 -6.10
N ARG A 128 -8.33 -4.13 -7.11
CA ARG A 128 -8.38 -4.55 -8.51
C ARG A 128 -7.00 -5.00 -9.00
N ALA A 129 -5.95 -4.21 -8.78
CA ALA A 129 -4.61 -4.58 -9.19
C ALA A 129 -4.11 -5.87 -8.53
N ALA A 130 -4.39 -6.08 -7.24
CA ALA A 130 -4.05 -7.30 -6.51
C ALA A 130 -4.83 -8.51 -7.03
N MET A 131 -6.13 -8.35 -7.28
CA MET A 131 -6.97 -9.40 -7.88
C MET A 131 -6.48 -9.76 -9.28
N SER A 132 -6.20 -8.78 -10.15
CA SER A 132 -5.62 -9.02 -11.47
C SER A 132 -4.24 -9.68 -11.39
N ALA A 133 -3.48 -9.47 -10.31
CA ALA A 133 -2.19 -10.11 -10.11
C ALA A 133 -2.31 -11.59 -9.73
N LEU A 134 -3.43 -12.07 -9.15
CA LEU A 134 -3.61 -13.46 -8.72
C LEU A 134 -3.46 -14.49 -9.85
N SER A 135 -3.72 -14.09 -11.10
CA SER A 135 -3.51 -14.95 -12.28
C SER A 135 -2.05 -15.20 -12.61
N HIS A 136 -1.13 -14.40 -12.07
CA HIS A 136 0.28 -14.50 -12.35
C HIS A 136 0.98 -15.44 -11.37
N ASP A 137 1.89 -16.25 -11.87
CA ASP A 137 2.73 -17.12 -11.05
C ASP A 137 4.07 -16.44 -10.75
N PRO A 138 4.38 -16.12 -9.48
CA PRO A 138 5.66 -15.54 -9.11
C PRO A 138 6.87 -16.41 -9.50
N ALA A 139 6.75 -17.74 -9.44
CA ALA A 139 7.87 -18.64 -9.71
C ALA A 139 8.29 -18.62 -11.19
N VAL A 140 7.31 -18.48 -12.10
CA VAL A 140 7.57 -18.35 -13.55
C VAL A 140 8.25 -17.01 -13.86
N GLN A 141 7.80 -15.94 -13.22
CA GLN A 141 8.40 -14.60 -13.38
C GLN A 141 9.82 -14.54 -12.81
N GLU A 142 10.06 -15.18 -11.67
CA GLU A 142 11.38 -15.24 -11.05
C GLU A 142 12.37 -15.96 -11.98
N ALA A 143 12.00 -17.12 -12.52
CA ALA A 143 12.81 -17.86 -13.48
C ALA A 143 13.15 -17.03 -14.74
N ALA A 144 12.18 -16.25 -15.24
CA ALA A 144 12.41 -15.36 -16.37
C ALA A 144 13.32 -14.16 -16.02
N SER A 145 13.23 -13.63 -14.77
CA SER A 145 14.04 -12.49 -14.33
C SER A 145 15.53 -12.82 -14.19
N VAL A 146 15.86 -14.05 -13.78
CA VAL A 146 17.24 -14.52 -13.63
C VAL A 146 17.94 -14.61 -14.99
N ALA A 147 17.19 -14.83 -16.07
CA ALA A 147 17.73 -14.92 -17.42
C ALA A 147 18.10 -13.56 -18.05
N ASP A 148 17.43 -12.47 -17.65
CA ASP A 148 17.55 -11.15 -18.30
C ASP A 148 18.32 -10.11 -17.45
N ASP A 149 18.88 -10.53 -16.29
CA ASP A 149 19.58 -9.69 -15.29
C ASP A 149 18.81 -8.40 -14.91
N ARG A 150 17.48 -8.46 -15.05
CA ARG A 150 16.54 -7.35 -14.76
C ARG A 150 15.79 -7.64 -13.46
N GLU A 151 15.69 -6.62 -12.62
CA GLU A 151 14.81 -6.67 -11.46
C GLU A 151 13.36 -6.47 -11.91
N ILE A 152 12.59 -7.56 -11.91
CA ILE A 152 11.17 -7.56 -12.24
C ILE A 152 10.37 -7.56 -10.93
N ILE A 153 9.35 -6.73 -10.88
CA ILE A 153 8.36 -6.74 -9.81
C ILE A 153 7.48 -7.97 -10.00
N LEU A 154 7.64 -8.98 -9.15
CA LEU A 154 6.83 -10.20 -9.20
C LEU A 154 5.36 -9.87 -8.93
N ARG A 155 4.48 -10.34 -9.81
CA ARG A 155 3.03 -10.26 -9.65
C ARG A 155 2.47 -11.59 -9.16
N GLY A 156 1.42 -11.53 -8.35
CA GLY A 156 0.67 -12.71 -7.91
C GLY A 156 1.13 -13.26 -6.58
N THR A 157 0.86 -14.55 -6.35
CA THR A 157 1.12 -15.21 -5.06
C THR A 157 1.44 -16.70 -5.24
N ALA A 158 2.40 -17.19 -4.46
CA ALA A 158 2.71 -18.61 -4.36
C ALA A 158 1.66 -19.39 -3.54
N LEU A 159 0.59 -18.73 -3.09
CA LEU A 159 -0.49 -19.32 -2.29
C LEU A 159 -1.80 -19.45 -3.07
N ARG A 160 -1.80 -19.30 -4.40
CA ARG A 160 -3.04 -19.35 -5.19
C ARG A 160 -3.77 -20.69 -5.06
N ASP A 161 -3.02 -21.79 -4.96
CA ASP A 161 -3.50 -23.16 -4.74
C ASP A 161 -4.13 -23.33 -3.35
N VAL A 162 -3.60 -22.62 -2.36
CA VAL A 162 -4.14 -22.58 -0.99
C VAL A 162 -5.40 -21.72 -0.91
N LEU A 163 -5.38 -20.54 -1.53
CA LEU A 163 -6.44 -19.53 -1.48
C LEU A 163 -7.63 -19.85 -2.39
N LEU A 164 -7.37 -20.43 -3.55
CA LEU A 164 -8.36 -20.65 -4.60
C LEU A 164 -8.42 -22.14 -4.97
N ARG A 165 -9.61 -22.73 -4.82
CA ARG A 165 -9.84 -24.15 -5.14
C ARG A 165 -9.46 -24.51 -6.57
N ALA A 166 -9.64 -23.57 -7.51
CA ALA A 166 -9.36 -23.75 -8.93
C ALA A 166 -7.90 -24.09 -9.27
N PHE A 167 -6.96 -23.80 -8.36
CA PHE A 167 -5.53 -24.02 -8.56
C PHE A 167 -4.97 -25.18 -7.72
N ARG A 168 -5.84 -25.99 -7.10
CA ARG A 168 -5.40 -27.14 -6.31
C ARG A 168 -4.83 -28.25 -7.22
N PRO A 169 -3.71 -28.88 -6.84
CA PRO A 169 -3.18 -30.03 -7.57
C PRO A 169 -4.23 -31.14 -7.68
N GLY A 170 -4.51 -31.62 -8.91
CA GLY A 170 -5.51 -32.65 -9.15
C GLY A 170 -6.95 -32.16 -9.37
N ALA A 171 -7.17 -30.85 -9.52
CA ALA A 171 -8.45 -30.33 -10.01
C ALA A 171 -8.68 -30.83 -11.45
N VAL A 172 -9.48 -31.90 -11.60
CA VAL A 172 -9.97 -32.37 -12.90
C VAL A 172 -11.16 -31.48 -13.27
N TYR A 173 -10.96 -30.57 -14.22
CA TYR A 173 -12.08 -29.99 -14.96
C TYR A 173 -12.43 -31.01 -16.05
N GLY A 174 -13.67 -31.52 -16.03
CA GLY A 174 -14.12 -32.52 -16.99
C GLY A 174 -13.90 -32.02 -18.42
N ASP A 175 -13.19 -32.84 -19.19
CA ASP A 175 -12.99 -32.68 -20.62
C ASP A 175 -14.35 -32.87 -21.29
N GLY A 176 -15.02 -31.75 -21.59
CA GLY A 176 -16.18 -31.67 -22.45
C GLY A 176 -15.84 -30.66 -23.53
N ASP A 177 -15.72 -31.15 -24.76
CA ASP A 177 -15.24 -30.44 -25.94
C ASP A 177 -15.76 -29.00 -26.05
N ILE A 178 -14.85 -28.01 -25.97
CA ILE A 178 -15.14 -26.65 -26.40
C ILE A 178 -14.89 -26.61 -27.92
N GLU A 179 -15.90 -26.99 -28.69
CA GLU A 179 -15.97 -26.58 -30.09
C GLU A 179 -16.22 -25.07 -30.14
N PHE A 180 -15.21 -24.32 -30.56
CA PHE A 180 -15.35 -22.90 -30.88
C PHE A 180 -16.14 -22.78 -32.20
N GLU A 181 -17.47 -22.68 -32.14
CA GLU A 181 -18.23 -22.07 -33.23
C GLU A 181 -18.20 -20.54 -33.10
N GLU A 182 -17.70 -19.90 -34.15
CA GLU A 182 -17.75 -18.44 -34.31
C GLU A 182 -19.21 -17.95 -34.28
N SER A 183 -19.41 -16.83 -33.59
CA SER A 183 -20.59 -15.95 -33.57
C SER A 183 -21.68 -16.21 -32.51
N VAL A 184 -21.54 -15.59 -31.32
CA VAL A 184 -22.69 -15.07 -30.56
C VAL A 184 -22.30 -13.77 -29.82
N THR A 185 -23.20 -12.79 -29.89
CA THR A 185 -23.08 -11.42 -29.35
C THR A 185 -23.19 -11.33 -27.83
N ALA A 186 -22.76 -10.19 -27.28
CA ALA A 186 -22.37 -9.92 -25.90
C ALA A 186 -23.48 -9.86 -24.81
N ASP A 187 -24.60 -10.58 -24.92
CA ASP A 187 -25.73 -10.40 -23.98
C ASP A 187 -26.22 -11.64 -23.20
N ASP A 188 -25.55 -12.80 -23.24
CA ASP A 188 -26.10 -14.03 -22.59
C ASP A 188 -25.12 -14.85 -21.72
N ALA A 189 -24.06 -14.25 -21.19
CA ALA A 189 -23.15 -14.95 -20.26
C ALA A 189 -23.68 -14.97 -18.80
N LEU A 190 -24.87 -15.54 -18.59
CA LEU A 190 -25.29 -16.02 -17.27
C LEU A 190 -24.76 -17.44 -17.09
N PHE A 191 -23.67 -17.55 -16.33
CA PHE A 191 -23.05 -18.81 -15.93
C PHE A 191 -24.06 -19.68 -15.16
N HIS A 192 -24.65 -20.68 -15.83
CA HIS A 192 -25.19 -21.84 -15.14
C HIS A 192 -24.03 -22.70 -14.66
N VAL A 193 -23.78 -22.67 -13.35
CA VAL A 193 -22.90 -23.62 -12.68
C VAL A 193 -23.75 -24.86 -12.42
N ASP A 194 -23.47 -25.98 -13.10
CA ASP A 194 -24.03 -27.28 -12.72
C ASP A 194 -23.53 -27.63 -11.31
N GLU A 195 -24.43 -27.66 -10.33
CA GLU A 195 -24.13 -27.92 -8.91
C GLU A 195 -23.70 -29.37 -8.62
N ASP A 196 -23.85 -30.28 -9.59
CA ASP A 196 -23.84 -31.74 -9.32
C ASP A 196 -22.50 -32.46 -9.56
N HIS A 197 -21.39 -31.76 -9.82
CA HIS A 197 -20.07 -32.41 -9.94
C HIS A 197 -18.90 -31.67 -9.26
N VAL A 198 -19.19 -30.97 -8.16
CA VAL A 198 -18.14 -30.57 -7.22
C VAL A 198 -17.63 -31.83 -6.51
N PRO A 199 -16.34 -32.21 -6.60
CA PRO A 199 -15.82 -33.29 -5.77
C PRO A 199 -16.12 -32.93 -4.31
N ALA A 200 -16.83 -33.82 -3.61
CA ALA A 200 -17.35 -33.55 -2.29
C ALA A 200 -16.23 -32.97 -1.42
N PRO A 201 -16.35 -31.72 -0.92
CA PRO A 201 -15.39 -31.22 0.03
C PRO A 201 -15.37 -32.21 1.19
N HIS A 202 -14.23 -32.38 1.87
CA HIS A 202 -14.33 -32.76 3.28
C HIS A 202 -15.34 -31.78 3.88
N ALA A 203 -16.56 -32.23 4.16
CA ALA A 203 -17.56 -31.40 4.79
C ALA A 203 -16.86 -30.89 6.04
N PRO A 204 -16.60 -29.58 6.19
CA PRO A 204 -16.05 -29.08 7.43
C PRO A 204 -17.11 -29.45 8.46
N ALA A 205 -16.85 -30.49 9.24
CA ALA A 205 -17.69 -30.80 10.39
C ALA A 205 -17.56 -29.58 11.27
N GLY A 206 -18.57 -28.71 11.24
CA GLY A 206 -18.61 -27.54 12.10
C GLY A 206 -18.32 -28.04 13.50
N LEU A 207 -17.25 -27.54 14.11
CA LEU A 207 -16.88 -27.87 15.51
C LEU A 207 -18.04 -27.53 16.47
N GLN A 208 -18.98 -26.73 15.99
CA GLN A 208 -20.16 -26.26 16.67
C GLN A 208 -21.27 -25.93 15.66
N ASN A 209 -22.52 -25.99 16.11
CA ASN A 209 -23.69 -25.50 15.37
C ASN A 209 -23.62 -23.97 15.25
N PRO A 210 -23.87 -23.35 14.08
CA PRO A 210 -23.87 -21.89 13.92
C PRO A 210 -24.76 -21.12 14.90
N ASP A 211 -25.81 -21.75 15.46
CA ASP A 211 -26.71 -21.14 16.44
C ASP A 211 -26.30 -21.37 17.91
N ASP A 212 -25.22 -22.11 18.16
CA ASP A 212 -24.73 -22.42 19.50
C ASP A 212 -23.66 -21.40 19.92
N ASP A 213 -23.97 -20.61 20.95
CA ASP A 213 -23.15 -19.52 21.47
C ASP A 213 -22.18 -19.95 22.57
N THR A 214 -22.18 -21.23 22.94
CA THR A 214 -21.30 -21.76 23.97
C THR A 214 -19.86 -21.83 23.46
N TYR A 215 -18.86 -21.47 24.27
CA TYR A 215 -17.48 -21.56 23.79
C TYR A 215 -17.02 -23.02 23.74
N VAL A 216 -16.63 -23.49 22.55
CA VAL A 216 -16.09 -24.85 22.36
C VAL A 216 -14.91 -25.09 23.31
N PRO A 217 -14.89 -26.21 24.07
CA PRO A 217 -13.80 -26.52 24.99
C PRO A 217 -12.44 -26.49 24.30
N HIS A 218 -11.42 -25.98 24.99
CA HIS A 218 -10.09 -25.82 24.39
C HIS A 218 -9.50 -27.13 23.86
N SER A 219 -9.81 -28.26 24.50
CA SER A 219 -9.41 -29.61 24.06
C SER A 219 -10.03 -30.02 22.72
N THR A 220 -11.20 -29.47 22.39
CA THR A 220 -11.91 -29.74 21.14
C THR A 220 -11.41 -28.84 20.01
N LEU A 221 -10.89 -27.66 20.33
CA LEU A 221 -10.14 -26.79 19.40
C LEU A 221 -8.69 -27.23 19.21
N ASP A 222 -8.18 -28.06 20.13
CA ASP A 222 -6.84 -28.59 20.11
C ASP A 222 -6.79 -29.81 19.18
N HIS A 223 -5.95 -29.75 18.16
CA HIS A 223 -5.77 -30.81 17.18
C HIS A 223 -4.29 -31.08 17.07
N ALA A 224 -3.90 -32.35 16.95
CA ALA A 224 -2.53 -32.68 16.57
C ALA A 224 -2.23 -31.99 15.24
N GLY A 225 -1.23 -31.11 15.21
CA GLY A 225 -0.88 -30.39 13.99
C GLY A 225 -0.65 -31.40 12.86
N HIS A 226 -1.49 -31.35 11.83
CA HIS A 226 -1.34 -32.19 10.65
C HIS A 226 -0.14 -31.68 9.85
N PHE A 227 1.06 -32.15 10.16
CA PHE A 227 2.21 -32.08 9.26
C PHE A 227 1.97 -33.12 8.15
N LEU A 228 1.18 -32.76 7.14
CA LEU A 228 0.92 -33.59 5.96
C LEU A 228 2.02 -33.38 4.93
N GLY A 229 2.89 -34.36 4.72
CA GLY A 229 3.82 -34.40 3.57
C GLY A 229 4.92 -33.32 3.56
N THR A 230 5.62 -33.22 2.42
CA THR A 230 6.76 -32.32 2.17
C THR A 230 6.38 -30.88 2.53
N SER A 231 6.98 -30.33 3.60
CA SER A 231 6.73 -28.95 4.00
C SER A 231 7.30 -28.01 2.95
N GLU A 232 6.44 -27.45 2.11
CA GLU A 232 6.82 -26.48 1.06
C GLU A 232 6.81 -25.02 1.59
N GLY A 233 6.90 -24.81 2.91
CA GLY A 233 6.91 -23.50 3.56
C GLY A 233 8.14 -22.66 3.19
N ALA A 234 8.14 -21.36 3.55
CA ALA A 234 9.27 -20.47 3.28
C ALA A 234 10.61 -20.97 3.89
N PHE A 235 10.54 -21.78 4.94
CA PHE A 235 11.69 -22.37 5.63
C PHE A 235 11.80 -23.89 5.43
N ALA A 236 11.20 -24.44 4.36
CA ALA A 236 11.21 -25.87 4.00
C ALA A 236 12.58 -26.54 4.17
N GLU A 237 13.60 -25.86 3.65
CA GLU A 237 14.97 -26.36 3.57
C GLU A 237 15.82 -26.01 4.81
N ASP A 238 15.35 -25.11 5.69
CA ASP A 238 16.09 -24.79 6.92
C ASP A 238 15.79 -25.84 8.01
N MET A 239 16.70 -26.79 8.14
CA MET A 239 16.58 -27.89 9.09
C MET A 239 16.59 -27.43 10.56
N ARG A 240 17.22 -26.30 10.90
CA ARG A 240 17.25 -25.78 12.28
C ARG A 240 15.87 -25.27 12.66
N ILE A 241 15.30 -24.44 11.78
CA ILE A 241 13.94 -23.89 11.93
C ILE A 241 12.92 -25.02 11.95
N MET A 242 12.98 -25.94 10.98
CA MET A 242 12.01 -27.02 10.86
C MET A 242 12.09 -28.05 11.99
N SER A 243 13.29 -28.35 12.50
CA SER A 243 13.45 -29.21 13.68
C SER A 243 12.80 -28.60 14.91
N TRP A 244 13.04 -27.31 15.16
CA TRP A 244 12.40 -26.59 16.26
C TRP A 244 10.88 -26.54 16.08
N ALA A 245 10.40 -26.11 14.92
CA ALA A 245 8.97 -25.95 14.64
C ALA A 245 8.20 -27.29 14.78
N ARG A 246 8.76 -28.41 14.30
CA ARG A 246 8.13 -29.74 14.45
C ARG A 246 8.08 -30.26 15.89
N ARG A 247 9.03 -29.88 16.73
CA ARG A 247 9.04 -30.25 18.16
C ARG A 247 8.06 -29.38 18.94
N PHE A 248 8.11 -28.07 18.71
CA PHE A 248 7.31 -27.08 19.44
C PHE A 248 5.85 -26.96 18.97
N SER A 249 5.49 -27.56 17.83
CA SER A 249 4.09 -27.70 17.41
C SER A 249 3.30 -28.77 18.19
N ARG A 250 4.00 -29.61 18.97
CA ARG A 250 3.38 -30.68 19.77
C ARG A 250 2.85 -30.13 21.11
N PRO A 251 1.78 -30.72 21.69
CA PRO A 251 1.28 -30.33 23.01
C PRO A 251 2.32 -30.43 24.13
N ASP A 252 3.19 -31.43 24.06
CA ASP A 252 4.34 -31.61 24.94
C ASP A 252 5.63 -31.64 24.10
N PRO A 253 6.31 -30.50 23.94
CA PRO A 253 7.44 -30.38 23.03
C PRO A 253 8.72 -30.94 23.65
N LEU A 254 9.45 -31.74 22.88
CA LEU A 254 10.81 -32.18 23.25
C LEU A 254 11.75 -30.97 23.21
N ARG A 255 12.38 -30.64 24.34
CA ARG A 255 13.36 -29.55 24.45
C ARG A 255 14.79 -30.08 24.38
N VAL A 256 15.66 -29.34 23.71
CA VAL A 256 17.11 -29.56 23.65
C VAL A 256 17.83 -28.34 24.24
N GLU A 257 19.07 -28.51 24.69
CA GLU A 257 19.83 -27.47 25.40
C GLU A 257 20.03 -26.17 24.59
N SER A 258 20.04 -26.26 23.26
CA SER A 258 20.22 -25.13 22.35
C SER A 258 18.90 -24.47 21.92
N ASP A 259 17.76 -24.82 22.51
CA ASP A 259 16.49 -24.21 22.13
C ASP A 259 16.36 -22.77 22.64
N PRO A 260 15.81 -21.86 21.82
CA PRO A 260 15.59 -20.48 22.23
C PRO A 260 14.56 -20.39 23.34
N GLU A 261 14.87 -19.58 24.37
CA GLU A 261 13.95 -19.30 25.46
C GLU A 261 12.90 -18.28 25.04
N LEU A 262 11.65 -18.74 24.91
CA LEU A 262 10.49 -17.87 24.67
C LEU A 262 9.84 -17.46 26.00
N ALA A 263 10.55 -16.62 26.75
CA ALA A 263 10.10 -16.16 28.07
C ALA A 263 8.77 -15.40 28.01
N GLY A 264 7.84 -15.75 28.91
CA GLY A 264 6.56 -15.06 29.03
C GLY A 264 5.53 -15.37 27.94
N LEU A 265 5.74 -16.44 27.15
CA LEU A 265 4.70 -17.05 26.33
C LEU A 265 4.13 -18.31 27.01
N ASN A 266 2.84 -18.54 26.83
CA ASN A 266 2.20 -19.79 27.24
C ASN A 266 2.39 -20.89 26.17
N LYS A 267 2.06 -22.14 26.52
CA LYS A 267 2.23 -23.30 25.62
C LYS A 267 1.49 -23.15 24.28
N THR A 268 0.29 -22.55 24.29
CA THR A 268 -0.53 -22.42 23.09
C THR A 268 0.01 -21.35 22.15
N GLN A 269 0.57 -20.27 22.68
CA GLN A 269 1.28 -19.23 21.91
C GLN A 269 2.55 -19.79 21.28
N VAL A 270 3.37 -20.53 22.04
CA VAL A 270 4.58 -21.17 21.51
C VAL A 270 4.23 -22.15 20.38
N ARG A 271 3.19 -22.96 20.57
CA ARG A 271 2.68 -23.85 19.52
C ARG A 271 2.19 -23.09 18.29
N ALA A 272 1.46 -21.99 18.48
CA ALA A 272 1.01 -21.15 17.36
C ALA A 272 2.20 -20.62 16.55
N ILE A 273 3.26 -20.13 17.21
CA ILE A 273 4.49 -19.67 16.57
C ILE A 273 5.14 -20.81 15.77
N ALA A 274 5.29 -21.99 16.39
CA ALA A 274 5.86 -23.15 15.73
C ALA A 274 5.08 -23.56 14.47
N THR A 275 3.74 -23.56 14.55
CA THR A 275 2.88 -23.85 13.38
C THR A 275 2.99 -22.78 12.30
N MET A 276 3.00 -21.49 12.68
CA MET A 276 3.13 -20.37 11.73
C MET A 276 4.41 -20.46 10.90
N ILE A 277 5.53 -20.82 11.53
CA ILE A 277 6.84 -20.90 10.88
C ILE A 277 6.96 -22.17 10.01
N ALA A 278 6.34 -23.26 10.43
CA ALA A 278 6.39 -24.55 9.75
C ALA A 278 5.63 -24.60 8.41
N GLN A 279 4.56 -23.82 8.27
CA GLN A 279 3.57 -24.00 7.22
C GLN A 279 3.66 -22.90 6.15
N ARG A 280 3.21 -23.21 4.92
CA ARG A 280 3.05 -22.21 3.84
C ARG A 280 2.04 -21.12 4.18
N ALA A 281 0.99 -21.50 4.91
CA ALA A 281 -0.04 -20.61 5.40
C ALA A 281 -0.53 -21.11 6.76
N SER A 282 -0.92 -20.19 7.64
CA SER A 282 -1.46 -20.51 8.95
C SER A 282 -2.51 -19.48 9.36
N LEU A 283 -3.59 -19.96 9.99
CA LEU A 283 -4.59 -19.10 10.62
C LEU A 283 -4.49 -19.26 12.13
N VAL A 284 -4.09 -18.19 12.82
CA VAL A 284 -4.01 -18.17 14.29
C VAL A 284 -5.17 -17.36 14.83
N GLN A 285 -6.11 -18.05 15.49
CA GLN A 285 -7.22 -17.42 16.16
C GLN A 285 -6.83 -17.04 17.60
N GLY A 286 -7.10 -15.79 17.97
CA GLY A 286 -6.89 -15.32 19.33
C GLY A 286 -8.08 -14.48 19.80
N PRO A 287 -8.86 -14.95 20.80
CA PRO A 287 -9.87 -14.13 21.47
C PRO A 287 -9.29 -12.80 22.02
N PRO A 288 -10.14 -11.85 22.46
CA PRO A 288 -9.68 -10.64 23.13
C PRO A 288 -8.78 -10.98 24.34
N GLY A 289 -7.69 -10.23 24.53
CA GLY A 289 -6.78 -10.41 25.67
C GLY A 289 -5.80 -11.59 25.58
N THR A 290 -5.85 -12.46 24.56
CA THR A 290 -4.97 -13.65 24.48
C THR A 290 -3.54 -13.40 23.99
N GLY A 291 -3.12 -12.14 23.91
CA GLY A 291 -1.75 -11.77 23.57
C GLY A 291 -1.35 -11.94 22.11
N LYS A 292 -2.29 -11.88 21.15
CA LYS A 292 -2.02 -11.97 19.69
C LYS A 292 -0.82 -11.13 19.24
N THR A 293 -0.80 -9.85 19.62
CA THR A 293 0.28 -8.92 19.27
C THR A 293 1.62 -9.42 19.81
N LYS A 294 1.67 -9.87 21.07
CA LYS A 294 2.87 -10.46 21.68
C LYS A 294 3.33 -11.71 20.94
N THR A 295 2.39 -12.59 20.56
CA THR A 295 2.70 -13.80 19.78
C THR A 295 3.34 -13.46 18.43
N ILE A 296 2.82 -12.45 17.72
CA ILE A 296 3.39 -11.99 16.44
C ILE A 296 4.80 -11.42 16.64
N ILE A 297 4.98 -10.58 17.66
CA ILE A 297 6.28 -9.97 17.97
C ILE A 297 7.33 -11.04 18.28
N GLU A 298 7.00 -12.00 19.15
CA GLU A 298 7.93 -13.07 19.51
C GLU A 298 8.22 -14.03 18.34
N ALA A 299 7.24 -14.30 17.47
CA ALA A 299 7.47 -15.10 16.26
C ALA A 299 8.55 -14.47 15.36
N ILE A 300 8.45 -13.16 15.15
CA ILE A 300 9.38 -12.43 14.29
C ILE A 300 10.72 -12.23 15.00
N ARG A 301 10.72 -11.94 16.31
CA ARG A 301 11.94 -11.90 17.12
C ARG A 301 12.71 -13.21 17.02
N LEU A 302 12.02 -14.34 17.18
CA LEU A 302 12.60 -15.68 17.05
C LEU A 302 13.25 -15.89 15.68
N LEU A 303 12.54 -15.58 14.59
CA LEU A 303 13.07 -15.68 13.23
C LEU A 303 14.32 -14.81 13.01
N LYS A 304 14.32 -13.57 13.50
CA LYS A 304 15.39 -12.60 13.25
C LYS A 304 16.59 -12.75 14.19
N ARG A 305 16.38 -13.11 15.47
CA ARG A 305 17.40 -13.13 16.52
C ARG A 305 17.99 -14.49 16.82
N GLU A 306 17.20 -15.55 16.67
CA GLU A 306 17.62 -16.91 17.05
C GLU A 306 17.88 -17.79 15.82
N PHE A 307 17.16 -17.54 14.73
CA PHE A 307 17.33 -18.27 13.47
C PHE A 307 18.08 -17.49 12.38
N ASP A 308 18.48 -16.25 12.66
CA ASP A 308 19.26 -15.39 11.75
C ASP A 308 18.66 -15.25 10.34
N VAL A 309 17.33 -15.17 10.24
CA VAL A 309 16.66 -14.96 8.96
C VAL A 309 17.05 -13.59 8.41
N ALA A 310 17.91 -13.57 7.38
CA ALA A 310 18.49 -12.35 6.84
C ALA A 310 17.46 -11.43 6.17
N VAL A 311 16.40 -12.00 5.58
CA VAL A 311 15.41 -11.24 4.83
C VAL A 311 14.52 -10.37 5.74
N PRO A 312 14.14 -9.16 5.29
CA PRO A 312 13.11 -8.37 5.96
C PRO A 312 11.76 -9.11 5.95
N ILE A 313 11.00 -9.02 7.04
CA ILE A 313 9.66 -9.61 7.14
C ILE A 313 8.60 -8.53 6.96
N LEU A 314 7.69 -8.70 6.00
CA LEU A 314 6.55 -7.79 5.81
C LEU A 314 5.42 -8.11 6.80
N VAL A 315 5.01 -7.10 7.58
CA VAL A 315 3.89 -7.17 8.51
C VAL A 315 2.84 -6.14 8.11
N CYS A 316 1.64 -6.64 7.80
CA CYS A 316 0.52 -5.81 7.38
C CYS A 316 -0.64 -5.88 8.38
N THR A 317 -1.28 -4.74 8.65
CA THR A 317 -2.55 -4.70 9.39
C THR A 317 -3.57 -3.76 8.75
N TYR A 318 -4.83 -3.86 9.19
CA TYR A 318 -5.93 -3.07 8.68
C TYR A 318 -6.03 -1.65 9.29
N THR A 319 -5.35 -1.34 10.41
CA THR A 319 -5.45 -0.02 11.05
C THR A 319 -4.08 0.54 11.40
N ASN A 320 -3.89 1.86 11.26
CA ASN A 320 -2.63 2.51 11.61
C ASN A 320 -2.24 2.28 13.08
N VAL A 321 -3.23 2.32 13.98
CA VAL A 321 -3.02 2.06 15.43
C VAL A 321 -2.47 0.65 15.66
N ALA A 322 -2.99 -0.36 14.95
CA ALA A 322 -2.49 -1.73 15.08
C ALA A 322 -1.06 -1.87 14.53
N VAL A 323 -0.72 -1.20 13.42
CA VAL A 323 0.66 -1.18 12.92
C VAL A 323 1.59 -0.52 13.94
N ASP A 324 1.21 0.63 14.49
CA ASP A 324 2.05 1.38 15.43
C ASP A 324 2.30 0.59 16.72
N ASN A 325 1.30 -0.13 17.24
CA ASN A 325 1.47 -1.02 18.38
C ASN A 325 2.44 -2.19 18.10
N LEU A 326 2.48 -2.69 16.86
CA LEU A 326 3.46 -3.71 16.46
C LEU A 326 4.86 -3.12 16.37
N VAL A 327 5.01 -1.92 15.78
CA VAL A 327 6.30 -1.23 15.70
C VAL A 327 6.88 -0.97 17.09
N GLU A 328 6.08 -0.44 18.03
CA GLU A 328 6.49 -0.27 19.44
C GLU A 328 7.01 -1.58 20.03
N GLY A 329 6.29 -2.68 19.79
CA GLY A 329 6.68 -4.00 20.26
C GLY A 329 7.98 -4.52 19.64
N PHE A 330 8.18 -4.32 18.34
CA PHE A 330 9.42 -4.69 17.66
C PHE A 330 10.62 -3.88 18.15
N VAL A 331 10.45 -2.57 18.36
CA VAL A 331 11.49 -1.71 18.95
C VAL A 331 11.83 -2.16 20.36
N ALA A 332 10.81 -2.46 21.18
CA ALA A 332 11.00 -2.90 22.56
C ALA A 332 11.76 -4.24 22.67
N CYS A 333 11.63 -5.14 21.69
CA CYS A 333 12.42 -6.37 21.62
C CYS A 333 13.74 -6.23 20.84
N GLY A 334 14.12 -4.99 20.51
CA GLY A 334 15.40 -4.61 19.93
C GLY A 334 15.50 -4.83 18.42
N LEU A 335 14.41 -5.12 17.70
CA LEU A 335 14.44 -5.22 16.24
C LEU A 335 14.49 -3.83 15.59
N ASN A 336 14.86 -3.79 14.31
CA ASN A 336 14.87 -2.59 13.47
C ASN A 336 13.65 -2.54 12.52
N PRO A 337 12.47 -2.10 12.98
CA PRO A 337 11.31 -1.97 12.10
C PRO A 337 11.39 -0.72 11.21
N VAL A 338 10.77 -0.81 10.04
CA VAL A 338 10.48 0.30 9.13
C VAL A 338 8.97 0.47 9.00
N ARG A 339 8.43 1.57 9.54
CA ARG A 339 7.01 1.92 9.42
C ARG A 339 6.76 2.64 8.11
N VAL A 340 5.93 2.06 7.24
CA VAL A 340 5.54 2.69 5.98
C VAL A 340 4.14 3.28 6.06
N GLY A 341 4.07 4.61 6.08
CA GLY A 341 2.86 5.39 6.26
C GLY A 341 3.10 6.86 5.95
N SER A 342 2.04 7.64 5.82
CA SER A 342 2.12 9.09 5.75
C SER A 342 2.41 9.65 7.14
N GLU A 343 3.15 10.75 7.22
CA GLU A 343 3.59 11.33 8.51
C GLU A 343 2.42 11.54 9.49
N GLY A 344 1.29 12.07 9.00
CA GLY A 344 0.10 12.32 9.85
C GLY A 344 -0.67 11.07 10.32
N SER A 345 -0.26 9.87 9.89
CA SER A 345 -0.87 8.59 10.27
C SER A 345 0.00 7.73 11.19
N ILE A 346 1.17 8.23 11.58
CA ILE A 346 2.14 7.54 12.44
C ILE A 346 2.23 8.32 13.75
N LYS A 347 2.16 7.62 14.89
CA LYS A 347 2.40 8.25 16.22
C LYS A 347 3.72 9.01 16.25
N ASP A 348 3.75 10.17 16.90
CA ASP A 348 4.95 11.03 16.99
C ASP A 348 6.18 10.31 17.56
N SER A 349 5.98 9.44 18.55
CA SER A 349 7.05 8.61 19.14
C SER A 349 7.67 7.61 18.17
N LEU A 350 7.02 7.31 17.05
CA LEU A 350 7.46 6.33 16.06
C LEU A 350 7.99 6.96 14.76
N GLN A 351 8.03 8.30 14.68
CA GLN A 351 8.44 9.00 13.47
C GLN A 351 9.87 8.63 13.06
N GLU A 352 10.76 8.37 14.02
CA GLU A 352 12.14 7.96 13.74
C GLU A 352 12.27 6.58 13.07
N HIS A 353 11.23 5.74 13.20
CA HIS A 353 11.14 4.43 12.56
C HIS A 353 10.38 4.48 11.23
N SER A 354 9.88 5.66 10.82
CA SER A 354 9.22 5.82 9.52
C SER A 354 10.20 5.66 8.36
N LEU A 355 9.70 5.18 7.22
CA LEU A 355 10.47 5.11 5.98
C LEU A 355 11.04 6.49 5.61
N LEU A 356 10.24 7.54 5.76
CA LEU A 356 10.63 8.92 5.45
C LEU A 356 11.80 9.38 6.33
N ALA A 357 11.71 9.22 7.65
CA ALA A 357 12.80 9.61 8.55
C ALA A 357 14.10 8.83 8.28
N LYS A 358 14.00 7.57 7.87
CA LYS A 358 15.17 6.76 7.48
C LYS A 358 15.77 7.23 6.15
N LEU A 359 14.94 7.63 5.17
CA LEU A 359 15.40 8.23 3.91
C LEU A 359 16.07 9.58 4.11
N GLU A 360 15.59 10.40 5.05
CA GLU A 360 16.22 11.68 5.41
C GLU A 360 17.63 11.51 6.02
N ARG A 361 17.89 10.37 6.68
CA ARG A 361 19.20 10.03 7.26
C ARG A 361 20.11 9.25 6.29
N HIS A 362 19.63 8.94 5.10
CA HIS A 362 20.36 8.09 4.15
C HIS A 362 21.60 8.81 3.58
N PRO A 363 22.75 8.14 3.38
CA PRO A 363 23.98 8.77 2.89
C PRO A 363 23.81 9.53 1.56
N SER A 364 22.99 9.03 0.64
CA SER A 364 22.69 9.68 -0.65
C SER A 364 21.65 10.81 -0.58
N ARG A 365 21.24 11.27 0.61
CA ARG A 365 20.24 12.33 0.76
C ARG A 365 20.66 13.64 0.10
N GLU A 366 21.90 14.06 0.29
CA GLU A 366 22.43 15.31 -0.28
C GLU A 366 22.44 15.26 -1.82
N GLU A 367 22.79 14.11 -2.40
CA GLU A 367 22.73 13.90 -3.85
C GLU A 367 21.30 13.99 -4.38
N PHE A 368 20.34 13.38 -3.66
CA PHE A 368 18.93 13.46 -4.01
C PHE A 368 18.41 14.89 -3.96
N GLU A 369 18.77 15.68 -2.95
CA GLU A 369 18.37 17.09 -2.84
C GLU A 369 18.94 17.94 -3.99
N LYS A 370 20.20 17.72 -4.38
CA LYS A 370 20.80 18.38 -5.54
C LYS A 370 20.03 18.09 -6.83
N LEU A 371 19.73 16.82 -7.09
CA LEU A 371 18.95 16.41 -8.27
C LEU A 371 17.52 16.97 -8.24
N ALA A 372 16.87 17.00 -7.08
CA ALA A 372 15.54 17.58 -6.91
C ALA A 372 15.55 19.10 -7.18
N ALA A 373 16.55 19.82 -6.66
CA ALA A 373 16.72 21.25 -6.90
C ALA A 373 17.01 21.55 -8.39
N ASP A 374 17.83 20.74 -9.05
CA ASP A 374 18.11 20.89 -10.48
C ASP A 374 16.87 20.61 -11.33
N LYS A 375 16.08 19.59 -10.97
CA LYS A 375 14.77 19.33 -11.58
C LYS A 375 13.85 20.55 -11.44
N ASP A 376 13.76 21.14 -10.25
CA ASP A 376 12.90 22.30 -10.00
C ASP A 376 13.36 23.55 -10.78
N LYS A 377 14.67 23.76 -10.97
CA LYS A 377 15.20 24.81 -11.86
C LYS A 377 14.76 24.61 -13.31
N VAL A 378 14.79 23.36 -13.80
CA VAL A 378 14.38 23.01 -15.17
C VAL A 378 12.87 23.20 -15.33
N ILE A 379 12.06 22.84 -14.34
CA ILE A 379 10.60 23.09 -14.32
C ILE A 379 10.33 24.60 -14.44
N LYS A 380 10.95 25.43 -13.59
CA LYS A 380 10.79 26.90 -13.65
C LYS A 380 11.20 27.48 -15.02
N ARG A 381 12.24 26.92 -15.64
CA ARG A 381 12.68 27.33 -16.98
C ARG A 381 11.65 26.94 -18.04
N LEU A 382 11.04 25.76 -17.92
CA LEU A 382 9.98 25.29 -18.81
C LEU A 382 8.76 26.21 -18.73
N GLU A 383 8.26 26.46 -17.52
CA GLU A 383 7.14 27.37 -17.26
C GLU A 383 7.37 28.77 -17.89
N THR A 384 8.58 29.32 -17.71
CA THR A 384 8.95 30.63 -18.29
C THR A 384 8.88 30.63 -19.83
N LEU A 385 9.35 29.56 -20.47
CA LEU A 385 9.35 29.45 -21.94
C LEU A 385 7.92 29.23 -22.47
N GLU A 386 7.10 28.45 -21.78
CA GLU A 386 5.70 28.23 -22.12
C GLU A 386 4.87 29.52 -22.01
N ASP A 387 5.09 30.30 -20.95
CA ASP A 387 4.48 31.62 -20.78
C ASP A 387 4.89 32.60 -21.88
N GLU A 388 6.17 32.61 -22.25
CA GLU A 388 6.67 33.43 -23.35
C GLU A 388 6.02 33.01 -24.69
N LEU A 389 5.93 31.71 -24.95
CA LEU A 389 5.28 31.15 -26.14
C LEU A 389 3.80 31.54 -26.21
N LYS A 390 3.08 31.45 -25.08
CA LYS A 390 1.67 31.83 -24.97
C LYS A 390 1.45 33.31 -25.28
N LYS A 391 2.29 34.19 -24.73
CA LYS A 391 2.26 35.64 -25.01
C LYS A 391 2.50 35.94 -26.49
N LEU A 392 3.48 35.28 -27.11
CA LEU A 392 3.80 35.49 -28.53
C LEU A 392 2.70 35.02 -29.47
N ARG A 393 2.02 33.90 -29.15
CA ARG A 393 0.91 33.37 -29.94
C ARG A 393 -0.36 34.24 -29.87
N SER A 394 -0.55 34.98 -28.77
CA SER A 394 -1.70 35.89 -28.59
C SER A 394 -1.62 37.19 -29.42
N GLN A 395 -0.49 37.47 -30.06
CA GLN A 395 -0.26 38.70 -30.83
C GLN A 395 -0.19 38.42 -32.35
N SER A 396 -0.68 39.35 -33.17
CA SER A 396 -0.68 39.25 -34.64
C SER A 396 0.71 38.90 -35.24
N THR A 397 0.70 37.97 -36.19
CA THR A 397 1.85 37.20 -36.68
C THR A 397 2.59 37.92 -37.82
N SER A 398 3.84 38.32 -37.55
CA SER A 398 4.85 38.70 -38.55
C SER A 398 5.74 37.49 -38.86
N ALA A 399 6.29 37.39 -40.08
CA ALA A 399 7.22 36.33 -40.47
C ALA A 399 8.44 36.21 -39.52
N ARG A 400 8.89 37.34 -38.94
CA ARG A 400 9.99 37.37 -37.95
C ARG A 400 9.57 36.78 -36.60
N LYS A 401 8.30 36.94 -36.21
CA LYS A 401 7.72 36.31 -35.01
C LYS A 401 7.55 34.81 -35.21
N ALA A 402 7.24 34.33 -36.42
CA ALA A 402 7.12 32.90 -36.71
C ALA A 402 8.43 32.14 -36.46
N ALA A 403 9.57 32.70 -36.90
CA ALA A 403 10.89 32.11 -36.63
C ALA A 403 11.23 32.09 -35.12
N TYR A 404 10.87 33.16 -34.39
CA TYR A 404 11.09 33.22 -32.95
C TYR A 404 10.24 32.20 -32.17
N ILE A 405 8.97 32.05 -32.56
CA ILE A 405 8.06 31.01 -32.02
C ILE A 405 8.64 29.60 -32.25
N ALA A 406 9.19 29.33 -33.45
CA ALA A 406 9.82 28.05 -33.75
C ALA A 406 11.04 27.78 -32.84
N ASN A 407 11.90 28.77 -32.63
CA ASN A 407 13.08 28.64 -31.77
C ASN A 407 12.70 28.37 -30.31
N ILE A 408 11.70 29.08 -29.76
CA ILE A 408 11.22 28.83 -28.39
C ILE A 408 10.59 27.44 -28.29
N SER A 409 9.80 27.04 -29.30
CA SER A 409 9.20 25.70 -29.33
C SER A 409 10.28 24.60 -29.34
N GLU A 410 11.37 24.78 -30.09
CA GLU A 410 12.50 23.84 -30.08
C GLU A 410 13.23 23.84 -28.72
N ALA A 411 13.38 25.00 -28.09
CA ALA A 411 13.98 25.11 -26.76
C ALA A 411 13.14 24.39 -25.70
N ILE A 412 11.81 24.51 -25.75
CA ILE A 412 10.87 23.78 -24.89
C ILE A 412 11.10 22.27 -25.02
N VAL A 413 11.12 21.73 -26.24
CA VAL A 413 11.36 20.29 -26.47
C VAL A 413 12.70 19.83 -25.89
N LYS A 414 13.76 20.65 -25.97
CA LYS A 414 15.06 20.32 -25.36
C LYS A 414 14.99 20.32 -23.83
N VAL A 415 14.29 21.28 -23.23
CA VAL A 415 14.08 21.39 -21.78
C VAL A 415 13.22 20.22 -21.27
N GLU A 416 12.16 19.84 -21.98
CA GLU A 416 11.32 18.67 -21.65
C GLU A 416 12.11 17.37 -21.63
N ARG A 417 12.97 17.14 -22.64
CA ARG A 417 13.86 15.97 -22.67
C ARG A 417 14.81 15.94 -21.47
N HIS A 418 15.37 17.10 -21.10
CA HIS A 418 16.24 17.21 -19.94
C HIS A 418 15.46 16.96 -18.64
N LEU A 419 14.24 17.50 -18.52
CA LEU A 419 13.34 17.27 -17.39
C LEU A 419 13.03 15.78 -17.23
N SER A 420 12.68 15.09 -18.32
CA SER A 420 12.40 13.65 -18.31
C SER A 420 13.62 12.83 -17.85
N ALA A 421 14.82 13.18 -18.32
CA ALA A 421 16.05 12.53 -17.89
C ALA A 421 16.35 12.77 -16.39
N LEU A 422 16.13 13.98 -15.89
CA LEU A 422 16.27 14.30 -14.46
C LEU A 422 15.22 13.57 -13.61
N GLN A 423 13.95 13.52 -14.06
CA GLN A 423 12.89 12.77 -13.41
C GLN A 423 13.26 11.28 -13.28
N ALA A 424 13.79 10.68 -14.34
CA ALA A 424 14.26 9.29 -14.31
C ALA A 424 15.41 9.08 -13.30
N LYS A 425 16.37 10.01 -13.24
CA LYS A 425 17.47 9.97 -12.26
C LYS A 425 16.97 10.12 -10.82
N VAL A 426 16.11 11.09 -10.56
CA VAL A 426 15.50 11.31 -9.23
C VAL A 426 14.72 10.08 -8.80
N ALA A 427 13.90 9.51 -9.68
CA ALA A 427 13.15 8.29 -9.40
C ALA A 427 14.06 7.07 -9.17
N GLY A 428 15.14 6.94 -9.95
CA GLY A 428 16.14 5.88 -9.81
C GLY A 428 16.89 5.95 -8.48
N LEU A 429 17.44 7.11 -8.13
CA LEU A 429 18.16 7.32 -6.88
C LEU A 429 17.26 7.09 -5.67
N LYS A 430 16.04 7.63 -5.71
CA LYS A 430 15.01 7.36 -4.71
C LYS A 430 14.69 5.88 -4.55
N GLY A 431 14.51 5.17 -5.66
CA GLY A 431 14.28 3.72 -5.64
C GLY A 431 15.44 2.96 -4.98
N LYS A 432 16.68 3.37 -5.25
CA LYS A 432 17.89 2.83 -4.61
C LYS A 432 17.90 3.11 -3.11
N MET A 433 17.71 4.36 -2.69
CA MET A 433 17.66 4.73 -1.26
C MET A 433 16.58 3.95 -0.51
N THR A 434 15.39 3.82 -1.08
CA THR A 434 14.30 3.03 -0.49
C THR A 434 14.68 1.56 -0.36
N LYS A 435 15.32 0.99 -1.38
CA LYS A 435 15.82 -0.39 -1.35
C LYS A 435 16.87 -0.60 -0.26
N ASP A 436 17.82 0.30 -0.14
CA ASP A 436 18.88 0.22 0.88
C ASP A 436 18.24 0.25 2.30
N VAL A 437 17.33 1.19 2.56
CA VAL A 437 16.59 1.28 3.84
C VAL A 437 15.76 0.02 4.14
N LEU A 438 15.09 -0.54 3.13
CA LEU A 438 14.25 -1.73 3.32
C LEU A 438 15.08 -3.01 3.50
N ASN A 439 16.24 -3.11 2.86
CA ASN A 439 17.13 -4.27 3.00
C ASN A 439 17.81 -4.32 4.38
N GLU A 440 18.05 -3.17 5.00
CA GLU A 440 18.57 -3.06 6.37
C GLU A 440 17.50 -3.31 7.45
N ALA A 441 16.22 -3.39 7.06
CA ALA A 441 15.12 -3.58 7.98
C ALA A 441 15.03 -5.03 8.46
N ASP A 442 14.74 -5.21 9.75
CA ASP A 442 14.33 -6.52 10.23
C ASP A 442 12.88 -6.82 9.82
N VAL A 443 12.05 -5.78 9.89
CA VAL A 443 10.60 -5.87 9.69
C VAL A 443 10.11 -4.63 8.96
N VAL A 444 9.28 -4.80 7.94
CA VAL A 444 8.59 -3.70 7.26
C VAL A 444 7.13 -3.72 7.68
N CYS A 445 6.66 -2.64 8.30
CA CYS A 445 5.33 -2.54 8.88
C CYS A 445 4.45 -1.58 8.08
N ALA A 446 3.38 -2.10 7.47
CA ALA A 446 2.53 -1.34 6.58
C ALA A 446 1.03 -1.47 6.92
N TRP A 447 0.29 -0.41 6.60
CA TRP A 447 -1.17 -0.45 6.53
C TRP A 447 -1.60 -0.83 5.11
N LEU A 448 -2.54 -1.76 4.98
CA LEU A 448 -2.94 -2.39 3.70
C LEU A 448 -3.34 -1.39 2.59
N SER A 449 -3.77 -0.18 2.93
CA SER A 449 -4.16 0.88 1.98
C SER A 449 -3.20 2.08 1.95
N HIS A 450 -2.00 1.98 2.53
CA HIS A 450 -1.00 3.04 2.39
C HIS A 450 -0.23 2.97 1.07
N SER A 451 -0.01 4.11 0.42
CA SER A 451 0.74 4.22 -0.85
C SER A 451 2.20 3.90 -0.67
N LEU A 452 2.51 2.60 -0.59
CA LEU A 452 3.76 2.12 -1.12
C LEU A 452 3.66 2.32 -2.63
N HIS A 453 4.36 3.32 -3.15
CA HIS A 453 4.58 3.46 -4.58
C HIS A 453 4.91 2.08 -5.16
N ARG A 454 4.47 1.76 -6.39
CA ARG A 454 4.52 0.40 -7.00
C ARG A 454 5.82 -0.41 -6.80
N ARG A 455 6.93 0.24 -6.42
CA ARG A 455 8.26 -0.33 -6.17
C ARG A 455 8.61 -0.59 -4.69
N SER A 456 7.96 0.04 -3.72
CA SER A 456 8.44 0.06 -2.33
C SER A 456 7.96 -1.13 -1.48
N CYS A 457 6.85 -1.81 -1.81
CA CYS A 457 6.34 -2.94 -1.02
C CYS A 457 6.97 -4.29 -1.42
N MET A 458 7.47 -4.42 -2.66
CA MET A 458 7.78 -5.73 -3.25
C MET A 458 9.27 -6.10 -3.20
N LEU A 459 10.08 -5.33 -2.47
CA LEU A 459 11.51 -5.56 -2.30
C LEU A 459 11.85 -6.74 -1.36
N SER A 460 10.86 -7.31 -0.67
CA SER A 460 11.03 -8.52 0.16
C SER A 460 10.97 -9.84 -0.64
N CYS A 461 10.74 -9.81 -1.96
CA CYS A 461 10.51 -11.02 -2.75
C CYS A 461 11.76 -11.69 -3.33
N ARG A 462 12.97 -11.25 -2.97
CA ARG A 462 14.20 -12.03 -3.20
C ARG A 462 14.71 -12.56 -1.86
N TYR A 463 15.26 -13.78 -1.87
CA TYR A 463 15.95 -14.48 -0.78
C TYR A 463 15.17 -15.46 0.10
N ALA A 464 14.23 -16.24 -0.47
CA ALA A 464 13.81 -17.51 0.12
C ALA A 464 14.43 -18.75 -0.56
N ARG A 465 15.31 -18.58 -1.57
CA ARG A 465 15.92 -19.71 -2.32
C ARG A 465 17.45 -19.69 -2.44
N LEU A 466 18.12 -18.74 -1.78
CA LEU A 466 19.58 -18.70 -1.70
C LEU A 466 20.01 -18.66 -0.23
N ALA A 467 19.79 -19.78 0.45
CA ALA A 467 20.49 -20.19 1.66
C ALA A 467 20.63 -21.71 1.60
#